data_AF-A0A183IAM3-F1
#
_entry.id   AF-A0A183IAM3-F1
#
_cell.length_a   1.000
_cell.length_b   1.000
_cell.length_c   1.000
_cell.angle_alpha   90.00
_cell.angle_beta   90.00
_cell.angle_gamma   90.00
#
_symmetry.space_group_name_H-M   'P 1'
#
loop_
_entity.id
_entity.type
_entity.pdbx_description
1 polymer ?
#
loop_
_entity_poly.entity_id
_entity_poly.type
_entity_poly.pdbx_seq_one_letter_code
_entity_poly.pdbx_strand_id
1 'polypeptide(L)'
;YHTLKSVIKKRYGLDATAVGDEGGFAPNIPDPKEALDLLKDAIHEAGYDGKVKIGMDVAASEFCKEHDGKKVYDLDFKNPQSDPKQWKTGPQLMELYKSFIQNYPVVSIEDWFDQDDWDSWSTFLKETDIQIVG
;
A
#
# COMPACT_ATOMS: atom_id res chain seq x y z
N TYR A 1 6.36 -4.64 -15.97
CA TYR A 1 5.96 -6.02 -15.65
C TYR A 1 7.11 -7.03 -15.77
N HIS A 2 7.67 -7.30 -16.96
CA HIS A 2 8.78 -8.29 -17.09
C HIS A 2 10.01 -7.95 -16.23
N THR A 3 10.43 -6.68 -16.18
CA THR A 3 11.52 -6.24 -15.30
C THR A 3 11.21 -6.50 -13.83
N LEU A 4 9.99 -6.18 -13.37
CA LEU A 4 9.53 -6.46 -12.01
C LEU A 4 9.60 -7.96 -11.69
N LYS A 5 9.21 -8.84 -12.63
CA LYS A 5 9.36 -10.30 -12.48
C LYS A 5 10.81 -10.69 -12.19
N SER A 6 11.76 -10.11 -12.92
CA SER A 6 13.20 -10.36 -12.73
C SER A 6 13.70 -9.85 -11.39
N VAL A 7 13.29 -8.65 -10.97
CA VAL A 7 13.63 -8.07 -9.67
C VAL A 7 13.10 -8.95 -8.52
N ILE A 8 11.83 -9.35 -8.59
CA ILE A 8 11.20 -10.24 -7.61
C ILE A 8 11.90 -11.60 -7.57
N LYS A 9 12.15 -12.21 -8.75
CA LYS A 9 12.86 -13.49 -8.83
C LYS A 9 14.23 -13.44 -8.17
N LYS A 10 14.96 -12.33 -8.35
CA LYS A 10 16.29 -12.12 -7.77
C LYS A 10 16.24 -11.98 -6.25
N ARG A 11 15.19 -11.34 -5.71
CA ARG A 11 15.07 -11.05 -4.27
C ARG A 11 14.41 -12.18 -3.47
N TYR A 12 13.36 -12.81 -4.00
CA TYR A 12 12.53 -13.79 -3.28
C TYR A 12 12.53 -15.19 -3.91
N GLY A 13 13.22 -15.39 -5.05
CA GLY A 13 13.29 -16.67 -5.73
C GLY A 13 12.22 -16.88 -6.80
N LEU A 14 12.29 -18.02 -7.50
CA LEU A 14 11.43 -18.32 -8.66
C LEU A 14 9.94 -18.40 -8.28
N ASP A 15 9.63 -19.01 -7.14
CA ASP A 15 8.26 -19.29 -6.72
C ASP A 15 7.47 -18.00 -6.45
N ALA A 16 8.16 -16.92 -6.06
CA ALA A 16 7.58 -15.59 -5.87
C ALA A 16 7.14 -14.91 -7.19
N THR A 17 7.35 -15.56 -8.34
CA THR A 17 6.93 -15.05 -9.66
C THR A 17 5.69 -15.76 -10.24
N ALA A 18 5.04 -16.60 -9.44
CA ALA A 18 3.67 -17.03 -9.71
C ALA A 18 2.72 -15.82 -9.71
N VAL A 19 1.60 -15.96 -10.42
CA VAL A 19 0.62 -14.88 -10.58
C VAL A 19 -0.67 -15.20 -9.85
N GLY A 20 -1.32 -14.17 -9.30
CA GLY A 20 -2.67 -14.25 -8.74
C GLY A 20 -3.75 -14.09 -9.80
N ASP A 21 -4.99 -13.91 -9.34
CA ASP A 21 -6.19 -13.88 -10.20
C ASP A 21 -6.16 -12.74 -11.23
N GLU A 22 -5.58 -11.59 -10.88
CA GLU A 22 -5.44 -10.43 -11.77
C GLU A 22 -4.12 -10.41 -12.56
N GLY A 23 -3.34 -11.49 -12.49
CA GLY A 23 -2.07 -11.62 -13.22
C GLY A 23 -0.89 -10.87 -12.58
N GLY A 24 -1.06 -10.25 -11.41
CA GLY A 24 0.02 -9.64 -10.61
C GLY A 24 0.84 -10.68 -9.84
N PHE A 25 2.04 -10.29 -9.38
CA PHE A 25 2.90 -11.13 -8.52
C PHE A 25 2.53 -10.96 -7.05
N ALA A 26 2.67 -12.02 -6.26
CA ALA A 26 2.42 -12.01 -4.82
C ALA A 26 3.64 -12.51 -4.01
N PRO A 27 4.80 -11.83 -4.07
CA PRO A 27 5.93 -12.15 -3.19
C PRO A 27 5.53 -11.97 -1.72
N ASN A 28 6.15 -12.75 -0.83
CA ASN A 28 5.93 -12.63 0.61
C ASN A 28 6.63 -11.37 1.16
N ILE A 29 5.92 -10.25 1.12
CA ILE A 29 6.40 -8.94 1.55
C ILE A 29 5.87 -8.62 2.96
N PRO A 30 6.74 -8.41 3.96
CA PRO A 30 6.33 -8.07 5.32
C PRO A 30 6.00 -6.58 5.52
N ASP A 31 6.53 -5.68 4.70
CA ASP A 31 6.33 -4.23 4.82
C ASP A 31 5.82 -3.64 3.49
N PRO A 32 4.67 -2.93 3.45
CA PRO A 32 4.17 -2.26 2.25
C PRO A 32 5.20 -1.36 1.55
N LYS A 33 6.13 -0.76 2.31
CA LYS A 33 7.21 0.06 1.76
C LYS A 33 8.12 -0.74 0.82
N GLU A 34 8.37 -2.01 1.14
CA GLU A 34 9.21 -2.88 0.32
C GLU A 34 8.56 -3.18 -1.04
N ALA A 35 7.22 -3.25 -1.11
CA ALA A 35 6.50 -3.36 -2.37
C ALA A 35 6.72 -2.12 -3.25
N LEU A 36 6.67 -0.92 -2.67
CA LEU A 36 6.95 0.33 -3.38
C LEU A 36 8.42 0.43 -3.82
N ASP A 37 9.36 -0.03 -3.00
CA ASP A 37 10.78 -0.11 -3.35
C ASP A 37 11.00 -1.05 -4.55
N LEU A 38 10.34 -2.21 -4.60
CA LEU A 38 10.40 -3.11 -5.77
C LEU A 38 9.85 -2.49 -7.05
N LEU A 39 8.72 -1.77 -6.96
CA LEU A 39 8.14 -1.08 -8.11
C LEU A 39 9.07 0.03 -8.61
N LYS A 40 9.64 0.81 -7.70
CA LYS A 40 10.62 1.86 -8.00
C LYS A 40 11.86 1.28 -8.69
N ASP A 41 12.44 0.21 -8.13
CA ASP A 41 13.58 -0.50 -8.72
C ASP A 41 13.23 -0.99 -10.13
N ALA A 42 12.06 -1.59 -10.32
CA ALA A 42 11.64 -2.12 -11.62
C ALA A 42 11.37 -1.02 -12.67
N ILE A 43 10.84 0.13 -12.26
CA ILE A 43 10.65 1.30 -13.14
C ILE A 43 12.01 1.85 -13.57
N HIS A 44 12.94 1.96 -12.62
CA HIS A 44 14.31 2.43 -12.86
C HIS A 44 15.08 1.50 -13.79
N GLU A 45 15.13 0.20 -13.49
CA GLU A 45 15.81 -0.81 -14.31
C GLU A 45 15.23 -0.91 -15.73
N ALA A 46 13.94 -0.59 -15.89
CA ALA A 46 13.30 -0.56 -17.19
C ALA A 46 13.54 0.75 -17.98
N GLY A 47 14.16 1.77 -17.36
CA GLY A 47 14.46 3.06 -17.99
C GLY A 47 13.25 3.99 -18.13
N TYR A 48 12.24 3.84 -17.27
CA TYR A 48 10.98 4.60 -17.33
C TYR A 48 10.78 5.58 -16.17
N ASP A 49 11.86 5.97 -15.48
CA ASP A 49 11.81 7.01 -14.46
C ASP A 49 11.10 8.28 -14.97
N GLY A 50 10.21 8.82 -14.15
CA GLY A 50 9.40 9.99 -14.47
C GLY A 50 8.27 9.76 -15.48
N LYS A 51 8.27 8.66 -16.22
CA LYS A 51 7.25 8.31 -17.24
C LYS A 51 6.16 7.39 -16.69
N VAL A 52 6.52 6.52 -15.74
CA VAL A 52 5.59 5.63 -15.05
C VAL A 52 5.38 6.12 -13.62
N LYS A 53 4.13 6.09 -13.17
CA LYS A 53 3.69 6.45 -11.82
C LYS A 53 3.03 5.24 -11.16
N ILE A 54 2.79 5.31 -9.86
CA ILE A 54 2.19 4.23 -9.06
C ILE A 54 0.76 4.62 -8.67
N GLY A 55 -0.17 3.70 -8.89
CA GLY A 55 -1.47 3.67 -8.23
C GLY A 55 -1.50 2.53 -7.24
N MET A 56 -2.29 2.65 -6.18
CA MET A 56 -2.52 1.59 -5.20
C MET A 56 -4.00 1.50 -4.87
N ASP A 57 -4.46 0.27 -4.68
CA ASP A 57 -5.70 -0.02 -3.96
C ASP A 57 -5.29 -0.59 -2.59
N VAL A 58 -5.74 0.09 -1.55
CA VAL A 58 -5.42 -0.24 -0.17
C VAL A 58 -6.42 -1.24 0.39
N ALA A 59 -7.69 -1.18 -0.04
CA ALA A 59 -8.80 -1.94 0.55
C ALA A 59 -8.83 -1.89 2.09
N ALA A 60 -8.74 -0.69 2.68
CA ALA A 60 -8.49 -0.50 4.11
C ALA A 60 -9.59 -1.07 5.03
N SER A 61 -10.81 -1.24 4.51
CA SER A 61 -11.91 -1.94 5.19
C SER A 61 -11.52 -3.37 5.62
N GLU A 62 -10.68 -4.07 4.85
CA GLU A 62 -10.26 -5.46 5.14
C GLU A 62 -9.41 -5.57 6.42
N PHE A 63 -8.77 -4.47 6.82
CA PHE A 63 -7.90 -4.43 7.99
C PHE A 63 -8.31 -3.35 9.00
N CYS A 64 -9.49 -2.75 8.84
CA CYS A 64 -10.11 -1.92 9.85
C CYS A 64 -10.60 -2.77 11.02
N LYS A 65 -10.37 -2.29 12.24
CA LYS A 65 -10.78 -2.86 13.51
C LYS A 65 -11.46 -1.79 14.35
N GLU A 66 -12.28 -2.22 15.31
CA GLU A 66 -12.78 -1.36 16.38
C GLU A 66 -11.98 -1.62 17.65
N HIS A 67 -11.44 -0.56 18.26
CA HIS A 67 -10.73 -0.60 19.53
C HIS A 67 -11.13 0.60 20.38
N ASP A 68 -11.62 0.35 21.60
CA ASP A 68 -12.13 1.39 22.51
C ASP A 68 -13.18 2.33 21.86
N GLY A 69 -14.06 1.77 21.03
CA GLY A 69 -15.13 2.50 20.33
C GLY A 69 -14.63 3.41 19.21
N LYS A 70 -13.40 3.21 18.72
CA LYS A 70 -12.80 3.96 17.61
C LYS A 70 -12.31 3.01 16.52
N LYS A 71 -12.37 3.48 15.27
CA LYS A 71 -11.74 2.79 14.13
C LYS A 71 -10.22 2.90 14.22
N VAL A 72 -9.55 1.77 14.05
CA VAL A 72 -8.09 1.63 13.97
C VAL A 72 -7.76 0.60 12.88
N TYR A 73 -6.53 0.65 12.38
CA TYR A 73 -6.12 -0.08 11.19
C TYR A 73 -4.95 -1.01 11.50
N ASP A 74 -5.16 -2.30 11.30
CA ASP A 74 -4.19 -3.35 11.59
C ASP A 74 -3.39 -3.72 10.34
N LEU A 75 -2.25 -3.06 10.12
CA LEU A 75 -1.41 -3.36 8.95
C LEU A 75 -0.79 -4.77 8.97
N ASP A 76 -0.91 -5.49 10.08
CA ASP A 76 -0.48 -6.88 10.24
C ASP A 76 -1.70 -7.82 10.41
N PHE A 77 -2.88 -7.47 9.89
CA PHE A 77 -4.13 -8.22 10.08
C PHE A 77 -4.11 -9.70 9.66
N LYS A 78 -3.14 -10.10 8.83
CA LYS A 78 -2.93 -11.50 8.41
C LYS A 78 -2.21 -12.32 9.48
N ASN A 79 -1.59 -11.67 10.45
CA ASN A 79 -0.95 -12.29 11.61
C ASN A 79 -2.00 -12.49 12.72
N PRO A 80 -2.32 -13.74 13.10
CA PRO A 80 -3.26 -14.01 14.19
C PRO A 80 -2.81 -13.47 15.56
N GLN A 81 -1.53 -13.09 15.68
CA GLN A 81 -0.92 -12.52 16.86
C GLN A 81 -0.54 -11.03 16.68
N SER A 82 -1.20 -10.32 15.76
CA SER A 82 -1.02 -8.87 15.62
C SER A 82 -1.18 -8.15 16.96
N ASP A 83 -0.27 -7.22 17.26
CA ASP A 83 -0.25 -6.44 18.50
C ASP A 83 -1.14 -5.20 18.37
N PRO A 84 -2.23 -5.08 19.15
CA PRO A 84 -3.11 -3.91 19.10
C PRO A 84 -2.42 -2.56 19.34
N LYS A 85 -1.24 -2.56 19.98
CA LYS A 85 -0.46 -1.33 20.19
C LYS A 85 0.21 -0.81 18.91
N GLN A 86 0.33 -1.66 17.88
CA GLN A 86 0.89 -1.28 16.58
C GLN A 86 -0.18 -0.78 15.59
N TRP A 87 -1.45 -1.03 15.88
CA TRP A 87 -2.57 -0.58 15.06
C TRP A 87 -2.55 0.94 14.92
N LYS A 88 -2.88 1.43 13.73
CA LYS A 88 -2.84 2.84 13.39
C LYS A 88 -4.20 3.47 13.54
N THR A 89 -4.28 4.66 14.13
CA THR A 89 -5.46 5.51 13.98
C THR A 89 -5.52 6.08 12.56
N GLY A 90 -6.68 6.59 12.13
CA GLY A 90 -6.82 7.31 10.85
C GLY A 90 -5.72 8.36 10.61
N PRO A 91 -5.43 9.26 11.57
CA PRO A 91 -4.33 10.21 11.44
C PRO A 91 -2.94 9.57 11.30
N GLN A 92 -2.67 8.47 12.01
CA GLN A 92 -1.36 7.79 11.89
C GLN A 92 -1.22 7.08 10.54
N LEU A 93 -2.31 6.52 10.02
CA LEU A 93 -2.34 5.89 8.70
C LEU A 93 -2.23 6.94 7.58
N MET A 94 -2.85 8.11 7.76
CA MET A 94 -2.67 9.27 6.89
C MET A 94 -1.20 9.67 6.75
N GLU A 95 -0.47 9.80 7.87
CA GLU A 95 0.95 10.15 7.83
C GLU A 95 1.78 9.08 7.10
N LEU A 96 1.39 7.81 7.18
CA LEU A 96 2.02 6.74 6.40
C LEU A 96 1.81 6.96 4.89
N TYR A 97 0.59 7.23 4.44
CA TYR A 97 0.34 7.49 3.00
C TYR A 97 1.03 8.74 2.50
N LYS A 98 1.07 9.82 3.29
CA LYS A 98 1.86 11.01 2.95
C LYS A 98 3.33 10.68 2.76
N SER A 99 3.88 9.82 3.62
CA SER A 99 5.24 9.32 3.45
C SER A 99 5.43 8.55 2.14
N PHE A 100 4.42 7.80 1.69
CA PHE A 100 4.47 7.12 0.40
C PHE A 100 4.43 8.11 -0.77
N ILE A 101 3.53 9.10 -0.72
CA ILE A 101 3.41 10.15 -1.75
C ILE A 101 4.70 10.98 -1.84
N GLN A 102 5.35 11.26 -0.71
CA GLN A 102 6.59 12.02 -0.68
C GLN A 102 7.78 11.24 -1.25
N ASN A 103 7.87 9.94 -0.99
CA ASN A 103 9.07 9.13 -1.28
C ASN A 103 8.99 8.32 -2.59
N TYR A 104 7.78 8.16 -3.13
CA TYR A 104 7.50 7.34 -4.32
C TYR A 104 6.62 8.11 -5.30
N PRO A 105 6.64 7.77 -6.61
CA PRO A 105 5.82 8.45 -7.62
C PRO A 105 4.34 8.00 -7.57
N VAL A 106 3.74 7.97 -6.38
CA VAL A 106 2.33 7.64 -6.16
C VAL A 106 1.46 8.81 -6.60
N VAL A 107 0.47 8.54 -7.44
CA VAL A 107 -0.44 9.55 -8.00
C VAL A 107 -1.92 9.20 -7.85
N SER A 108 -2.23 7.99 -7.36
CA SER A 108 -3.59 7.54 -7.08
C SER A 108 -3.61 6.58 -5.90
N ILE A 109 -4.57 6.74 -5.00
CA ILE A 109 -4.84 5.79 -3.90
C ILE A 109 -6.36 5.53 -3.87
N GLU A 110 -6.72 4.25 -3.89
CA GLU A 110 -8.08 3.72 -3.78
C GLU A 110 -8.30 3.10 -2.39
N ASP A 111 -9.50 3.23 -1.84
CA ASP A 111 -9.96 2.62 -0.58
C ASP A 111 -8.97 2.76 0.59
N TRP A 112 -8.41 3.95 0.73
CA TRP A 112 -7.36 4.28 1.72
C TRP A 112 -7.80 4.26 3.19
N PHE A 113 -9.10 4.28 3.47
CA PHE A 113 -9.69 4.20 4.80
C PHE A 113 -10.94 3.31 4.71
N ASP A 114 -11.42 2.88 5.86
CA ASP A 114 -12.64 2.08 5.94
C ASP A 114 -13.82 2.79 5.26
N GLN A 115 -14.70 2.00 4.64
CA GLN A 115 -15.87 2.48 3.88
C GLN A 115 -16.77 3.45 4.65
N ASP A 116 -16.78 3.39 5.98
CA ASP A 116 -17.59 4.25 6.85
C ASP A 116 -16.76 5.27 7.65
N ASP A 117 -15.44 5.35 7.47
CA ASP A 117 -14.55 6.31 8.15
C ASP A 117 -14.51 7.69 7.45
N TRP A 118 -15.69 8.27 7.24
CA TRP A 118 -15.90 9.52 6.50
C TRP A 118 -15.06 10.70 7.03
N ASP A 119 -14.75 10.70 8.33
CA ASP A 119 -13.91 11.72 8.96
C ASP A 119 -12.47 11.66 8.44
N SER A 120 -11.87 10.46 8.38
CA SER A 120 -10.53 10.25 7.80
C SER A 120 -10.51 10.56 6.30
N TRP A 121 -11.50 10.06 5.54
CA TRP A 121 -11.67 10.37 4.12
C TRP A 121 -11.69 11.88 3.85
N SER A 122 -12.59 12.60 4.54
CA SER A 122 -12.80 14.03 4.33
C SER A 122 -11.62 14.89 4.80
N THR A 123 -10.88 14.42 5.80
CA THR A 123 -9.68 15.11 6.31
C THR A 123 -8.56 15.00 5.29
N PHE A 124 -8.22 13.79 4.85
CA PHE A 124 -7.09 13.60 3.94
C PHE A 124 -7.35 14.21 2.57
N LEU A 125 -8.58 14.17 2.04
CA LEU A 125 -8.91 14.78 0.76
C LEU A 125 -8.54 16.28 0.69
N LYS A 126 -8.49 16.97 1.85
CA LYS A 126 -8.06 18.38 1.94
C LYS A 126 -6.55 18.56 2.06
N GLU A 127 -5.81 17.50 2.34
CA GLU A 127 -4.38 17.50 2.64
C GLU A 127 -3.54 16.86 1.52
N THR A 128 -4.15 16.53 0.38
CA THR A 128 -3.47 15.93 -0.77
C THR A 128 -3.97 16.45 -2.10
N ASP A 129 -3.09 16.41 -3.10
CA ASP A 129 -3.37 16.81 -4.48
C ASP A 129 -3.36 15.61 -5.45
N ILE A 130 -3.17 14.39 -4.96
CA ILE A 130 -3.22 13.18 -5.81
C ILE A 130 -4.66 12.73 -6.05
N GLN A 131 -4.87 11.84 -7.01
CA GLN A 131 -6.19 11.24 -7.25
C GLN A 131 -6.57 10.32 -6.09
N ILE A 132 -7.79 10.48 -5.57
CA ILE A 132 -8.38 9.58 -4.58
C ILE A 132 -9.59 8.90 -5.21
N VAL A 133 -9.65 7.59 -5.06
CA VAL A 133 -10.73 6.73 -5.53
C VAL A 133 -11.38 6.08 -4.32
N GLY A 134 -12.70 5.92 -4.33
CA GLY A 134 -13.44 5.20 -3.31
C GLY A 134 -14.68 4.56 -3.89
#